data_AF-A0A151L8A5-F1
#
_entry.id   AF-A0A151L8A5-F1
#
_cell.length_a   1.000
_cell.length_b   1.000
_cell.length_c   1.000
_cell.angle_alpha   90.00
_cell.angle_beta   90.00
_cell.angle_gamma   90.00
#
_symmetry.space_group_name_H-M   'P 1'
#
loop_
_entity.id
_entity.type
_entity.pdbx_description
1 polymer ?
#
loop_
_entity_poly.entity_id
_entity_poly.type
_entity_poly.pdbx_seq_one_letter_code
_entity_poly.pdbx_strand_id
1 'polypeptide(L)' 'LVLDKTEEYIRDPNDSFVVTDKTRSIGLIVARGTSVALITPVEGTQEISNPFITQEK' A
#
# COMPACT_ATOMS: atom_id res chain seq x y z
N LEU A 1 16.09 3.68 -3.19
CA LEU A 1 15.94 3.17 -1.80
C LEU A 1 16.40 1.72 -1.79
N VAL A 2 16.98 1.24 -0.69
CA VAL A 2 17.28 -0.19 -0.50
C VAL A 2 16.32 -0.70 0.58
N LEU A 3 15.51 -1.70 0.25
CA LEU A 3 14.48 -2.25 1.14
C LEU A 3 14.69 -3.75 1.27
N ASP A 4 14.74 -4.23 2.51
CA ASP A 4 14.84 -5.66 2.83
C ASP A 4 13.46 -6.22 3.22
N LYS A 5 13.25 -7.53 3.01
CA LYS A 5 11.99 -8.25 3.29
C LYS A 5 10.75 -7.57 2.68
N THR A 6 10.89 -7.06 1.46
CA THR A 6 9.84 -6.29 0.78
C THR A 6 8.67 -7.19 0.41
N GLU A 7 7.47 -6.76 0.77
CA GLU A 7 6.21 -7.34 0.31
C GLU A 7 5.52 -6.39 -0.66
N GLU A 8 5.02 -6.92 -1.78
CA GLU A 8 4.21 -6.18 -2.74
C GLU A 8 2.76 -6.62 -2.66
N TYR A 9 1.87 -5.64 -2.57
CA TYR A 9 0.42 -5.84 -2.67
C TYR A 9 0.00 -5.90 -4.15
N ILE A 10 -0.65 -6.99 -4.52
CA ILE A 10 -1.11 -7.22 -5.90
C ILE A 10 -2.38 -6.40 -6.15
N ARG A 11 -2.42 -5.72 -7.30
CA ARG A 11 -3.58 -4.95 -7.75
C ARG A 11 -4.53 -5.82 -8.58
N ASP A 12 -5.79 -5.41 -8.69
CA ASP A 12 -6.74 -6.12 -9.55
C ASP A 12 -6.28 -6.04 -11.02
N PRO A 13 -6.28 -7.17 -11.77
CA PRO A 13 -5.88 -7.18 -13.19
C PRO A 13 -6.77 -6.33 -14.10
N ASN A 14 -8.02 -6.10 -13.70
CA ASN A 14 -9.01 -5.35 -14.47
C ASN A 14 -9.11 -3.90 -14.01
N ASP A 15 -8.70 -3.60 -12.76
CA ASP A 15 -8.68 -2.24 -12.22
C ASP A 15 -7.41 -1.96 -11.39
N SER A 16 -6.49 -1.22 -11.99
CA SER A 16 -5.23 -0.85 -11.35
C SER A 16 -5.39 0.08 -10.14
N PHE A 17 -6.55 0.70 -9.91
CA PHE A 17 -6.77 1.53 -8.72
C PHE A 17 -7.18 0.73 -7.49
N VAL A 18 -7.59 -0.53 -7.66
CA VAL A 18 -7.95 -1.42 -6.57
C VAL A 18 -6.73 -2.22 -6.13
N VAL A 19 -6.31 -2.01 -4.88
CA VAL A 19 -5.30 -2.83 -4.22
C VAL A 19 -6.01 -3.99 -3.54
N THR A 20 -5.53 -5.22 -3.75
CA THR A 20 -6.08 -6.42 -3.11
C THR A 20 -5.26 -6.81 -1.88
N ASP A 21 -5.83 -7.64 -1.00
CA ASP A 21 -5.11 -8.19 0.17
C ASP A 21 -4.05 -9.24 -0.18
N LYS A 22 -3.92 -9.61 -1.47
CA LYS A 22 -2.93 -10.59 -1.90
C LYS A 22 -1.56 -9.96 -1.91
N THR A 23 -0.63 -10.57 -1.19
CA THR A 23 0.77 -10.13 -1.15
C THR A 23 1.68 -11.15 -1.84
N ARG A 24 2.85 -10.67 -2.29
CA ARG A 24 3.98 -11.51 -2.65
C ARG A 24 5.27 -10.98 -2.04
N SER A 25 6.12 -11.89 -1.57
CA SER A 25 7.44 -11.54 -1.06
C SER A 25 8.44 -11.38 -2.21
N ILE A 26 9.20 -10.28 -2.18
CA ILE A 26 10.24 -9.94 -3.16
C ILE A 26 11.63 -9.86 -2.50
N GLY A 27 11.69 -9.87 -1.16
CA GLY A 27 12.94 -9.87 -0.42
C GLY A 27 13.69 -8.55 -0.53
N LEU A 28 15.00 -8.61 -0.83
CA LEU A 28 15.87 -7.44 -0.92
C LEU A 28 15.76 -6.79 -2.30
N ILE A 29 15.38 -5.51 -2.34
CA ILE A 29 15.24 -4.76 -3.60
C ILE A 29 15.93 -3.39 -3.56
N VAL A 30 16.15 -2.84 -4.74
CA VAL A 30 16.52 -1.43 -4.94
C VAL A 30 15.38 -0.72 -5.67
N ALA A 31 14.68 0.18 -4.98
CA ALA A 31 13.62 0.98 -5.58
C ALA A 31 14.20 2.22 -6.29
N ARG A 32 13.78 2.44 -7.54
CA ARG A 32 14.16 3.59 -8.36
C ARG A 32 13.43 4.85 -7.88
N GLY A 33 14.16 5.84 -7.37
CA GLY A 33 13.58 7.04 -6.75
C GLY A 33 12.63 7.83 -7.67
N THR A 34 12.92 7.92 -8.97
CA THR A 34 12.06 8.62 -9.94
C THR A 34 10.70 7.98 -10.14
N SER A 35 10.50 6.74 -9.69
CA SER A 35 9.22 6.01 -9.80
C SER A 35 8.45 5.99 -8.46
N VAL A 36 9.00 6.54 -7.38
CA VAL A 36 8.37 6.57 -6.06
C VAL A 36 7.49 7.81 -5.96
N ALA A 37 6.19 7.61 -5.68
CA ALA A 37 5.23 8.70 -5.51
C ALA A 37 5.00 9.10 -4.03
N LEU A 38 5.04 8.13 -3.11
CA LEU A 38 4.75 8.33 -1.69
C LEU A 38 5.62 7.40 -0.82
N ILE A 39 6.05 7.90 0.34
CA ILE A 39 6.70 7.13 1.40
C ILE A 39 6.04 7.53 2.72
N THR A 40 5.52 6.54 3.46
CA THR A 40 4.92 6.73 4.78
C THR A 40 5.39 5.65 5.75
N PRO A 41 5.47 5.94 7.06
CA PRO A 41 5.70 4.90 8.06
C PRO A 41 4.51 3.94 8.13
N VAL A 42 4.80 2.66 8.36
CA VAL A 42 3.76 1.65 8.62
C VAL A 42 3.21 1.84 10.03
N GLU A 43 4.09 2.05 11.01
CA GLU A 43 3.71 2.29 12.39
C GLU A 43 2.88 3.58 12.52
N GLY A 44 1.71 3.47 13.14
CA GLY A 44 0.76 4.57 13.30
C GLY A 44 -0.20 4.76 12.12
N THR A 45 -0.05 3.99 11.03
CA THR A 45 -1.01 3.98 9.91
C THR A 45 -2.04 2.87 10.12
N GLN A 46 -3.33 3.22 9.99
CA GLN A 46 -4.42 2.26 9.99
C GLN A 46 -5.44 2.67 8.94
N GLU A 47 -6.05 1.67 8.30
CA GLU A 47 -7.23 1.90 7.49
C GLU A 47 -8.40 2.28 8.41
N ILE A 48 -9.17 3.29 8.01
CA ILE A 48 -10.34 3.75 8.74
C ILE A 48 -11.56 3.75 7.83
N SER A 49 -12.74 3.55 8.41
CA SER A 49 -13.99 3.84 7.73
C SER A 49 -14.08 5.32 7.40
N ASN A 50 -14.86 5.66 6.37
CA ASN A 50 -15.07 7.04 5.96
C ASN A 50 -15.54 7.90 7.16
N PRO A 51 -14.74 8.90 7.60
CA PRO A 51 -15.01 9.65 8.83
C PRO A 51 -16.16 10.66 8.66
N PHE A 52 -16.70 10.82 7.45
CA PHE A 52 -17.78 11.76 7.13
C PHE A 52 -19.15 11.09 7.01
N ILE A 53 -19.24 9.78 7.25
CA ILE A 53 -20.56 9.12 7.35
C ILE A 53 -21.20 9.60 8.66
N THR A 54 -22.17 10.50 8.54
CA THR A 54 -23.03 10.87 9.67
C THR A 54 -23.77 9.62 10.11
N GLN A 55 -23.53 9.14 11.33
CA GLN A 55 -24.41 8.13 11.92
C GLN A 55 -25.81 8.73 12.01
N GLU A 56 -26.77 8.19 11.25
CA GLU A 56 -28.18 8.53 11.45
C GLU A 56 -28.51 8.28 12.92
N LYS A 57 -28.92 9.35 13.60
CA LYS A 57 -29.35 9.33 15.00
C LYS A 57 -30.80 8.91 15.11
#